data_AF-A0A7J2ZIJ4-F1
#
_entry.id   AF-A0A7J2ZIJ4-F1
#
_cell.length_a   1.000
_cell.length_b   1.000
_cell.length_c   1.000
_cell.angle_alpha   90.00
_cell.angle_beta   90.00
_cell.angle_gamma   90.00
#
_symmetry.space_group_name_H-M   'P 1'
#
loop_
_entity.id
_entity.type
_entity.pdbx_description
1 polymer ?
#
loop_
_entity_poly.entity_id
_entity_poly.type
_entity_poly.pdbx_seq_one_letter_code
_entity_poly.pdbx_strand_id
1 'polypeptide(L)'
;MDNSETGKRRVPLAALREGESGTVVSILPSHGRGRGCGFVRRVMEMGLTPGARVTVVSSAPFHGPVEVLVRGSRLALGRGVAERIIVEVDEHNG
;
A
#
# COMPACT_ATOMS: atom_id res chain seq x y z
N MET A 1 -30.40 5.65 -12.27
CA MET A 1 -29.23 4.78 -12.01
C MET A 1 -28.31 5.60 -11.15
N ASP A 2 -28.42 5.36 -9.85
CA ASP A 2 -27.57 5.95 -8.83
C ASP A 2 -26.12 5.54 -9.09
N ASN A 3 -25.21 6.50 -9.17
CA ASN A 3 -23.79 6.20 -9.08
C ASN A 3 -23.25 7.00 -7.89
N SER A 4 -23.62 6.52 -6.71
CA SER A 4 -23.07 6.95 -5.43
C SER A 4 -21.60 6.52 -5.35
N GLU A 5 -20.73 7.13 -6.16
CA GLU A 5 -19.28 7.04 -5.98
C GLU A 5 -18.90 7.90 -4.77
N THR A 6 -19.21 7.38 -3.57
CA THR A 6 -18.64 7.89 -2.32
C THR A 6 -17.13 7.93 -2.52
N GLY A 7 -16.57 9.15 -2.45
CA GLY A 7 -15.18 9.47 -2.74
C GLY A 7 -14.20 8.73 -1.84
N LYS A 8 -13.93 7.48 -2.19
CA LYS A 8 -13.01 6.61 -1.48
C LYS A 8 -11.60 7.19 -1.54
N ARG A 9 -11.08 7.59 -0.37
CA ARG A 9 -9.78 8.27 -0.25
C ARG A 9 -8.65 7.31 -0.67
N ARG A 10 -7.94 7.64 -1.75
CA ARG A 10 -6.76 6.90 -2.22
C ARG A 10 -5.50 7.62 -1.84
N VAL A 11 -4.58 6.92 -1.21
CA VAL A 11 -3.28 7.45 -0.75
C VAL A 11 -2.18 6.42 -0.97
N PRO A 12 -0.90 6.83 -0.99
CA PRO A 12 0.20 5.89 -0.88
C PRO A 12 0.16 5.15 0.46
N LEU A 13 0.56 3.88 0.48
CA LEU A 13 0.67 3.07 1.70
C LEU A 13 1.58 3.75 2.74
N ALA A 14 2.61 4.47 2.31
CA ALA A 14 3.50 5.24 3.17
C ALA A 14 2.85 6.44 3.90
N ALA A 15 1.61 6.80 3.53
CA ALA A 15 0.84 7.87 4.16
C ALA A 15 -0.13 7.34 5.23
N LEU A 16 -0.34 6.02 5.29
CA LEU A 16 -1.09 5.41 6.39
C LEU A 16 -0.28 5.49 7.69
N ARG A 17 -0.98 5.72 8.80
CA ARG A 17 -0.42 5.74 10.15
C ARG A 17 -0.47 4.36 10.78
N GLU A 18 0.30 4.17 11.85
CA GLU A 18 0.21 2.96 12.68
C GLU A 18 -1.23 2.66 13.08
N GLY A 19 -1.67 1.41 12.85
CA GLY A 19 -3.04 0.95 13.07
C GLY A 19 -4.01 1.21 11.91
N GLU A 20 -3.69 2.12 10.98
CA GLU A 20 -4.54 2.35 9.80
C GLU A 20 -4.43 1.19 8.81
N SER A 21 -5.53 0.97 8.08
CA SER A 21 -5.65 -0.09 7.09
C SER A 21 -6.18 0.46 5.78
N GLY A 22 -5.90 -0.26 4.70
CA GLY A 22 -6.47 0.01 3.39
C GLY A 22 -6.39 -1.19 2.47
N THR A 23 -7.07 -1.07 1.34
CA THR A 23 -7.04 -2.09 0.29
C THR A 23 -6.14 -1.63 -0.85
N VAL A 24 -5.18 -2.46 -1.26
CA VAL A 24 -4.32 -2.16 -2.41
C VAL A 24 -5.17 -2.04 -3.66
N VAL A 25 -5.09 -0.91 -4.36
CA VAL A 25 -5.81 -0.67 -5.62
C VAL A 25 -4.88 -0.64 -6.83
N SER A 26 -3.63 -0.20 -6.65
CA SER A 26 -2.65 -0.13 -7.74
C SER A 26 -1.23 -0.09 -7.22
N ILE A 27 -0.27 -0.46 -8.07
CA ILE A 27 1.17 -0.42 -7.78
C ILE A 27 1.83 0.37 -8.91
N LEU A 28 2.41 1.51 -8.58
CA LEU A 28 3.10 2.36 -9.56
C LEU A 28 4.43 1.71 -9.95
N PRO A 29 4.78 1.68 -11.25
CA PRO A 29 6.07 1.16 -11.69
C PRO A 29 7.22 2.05 -11.20
N SER A 30 8.40 1.46 -11.06
CA SER A 30 9.63 2.23 -10.79
C SER A 30 10.21 2.77 -12.10
N HIS A 31 10.57 4.06 -12.12
CA HIS A 31 11.21 4.70 -13.26
C HIS A 31 12.67 4.21 -13.38
N GLY A 32 12.95 3.46 -14.43
CA GLY A 32 14.30 3.00 -14.79
C GLY A 32 14.26 2.14 -16.06
N ARG A 33 15.23 2.32 -16.96
CA ARG A 33 15.35 1.56 -18.22
C ARG A 33 15.16 0.06 -17.95
N GLY A 34 14.05 -0.51 -18.43
CA GLY A 34 13.79 -1.95 -18.43
C GLY A 34 13.43 -2.63 -17.08
N ARG A 35 13.21 -1.89 -15.98
CA ARG A 35 12.96 -2.50 -14.64
C ARG A 35 11.58 -2.28 -14.02
N GLY A 36 10.69 -1.53 -14.67
CA GLY A 36 9.34 -1.26 -14.17
C GLY A 36 8.53 -2.54 -13.88
N CYS A 37 8.56 -3.51 -14.79
CA CYS A 37 7.82 -4.77 -14.64
C CYS A 37 8.35 -5.66 -13.50
N GLY A 38 9.67 -5.67 -13.28
CA GLY A 38 10.29 -6.48 -12.22
C GLY A 38 9.94 -5.97 -10.82
N PHE A 39 9.81 -4.65 -10.65
CA PHE A 39 9.39 -4.07 -9.38
C PHE A 39 7.96 -4.45 -9.03
N VAL A 40 7.00 -4.22 -9.95
CA VAL A 40 5.58 -4.53 -9.72
C VAL A 40 5.41 -6.02 -9.42
N ARG A 41 6.05 -6.89 -10.22
CA ARG A 41 6.01 -8.35 -10.01
C ARG A 41 6.53 -8.73 -8.62
N ARG A 42 7.67 -8.18 -8.19
CA ARG A 42 8.23 -8.47 -6.85
C ARG A 42 7.30 -8.02 -5.72
N VAL A 43 6.63 -6.87 -5.87
CA VAL A 43 5.63 -6.41 -4.88
C VAL A 43 4.45 -7.37 -4.83
N MET A 44 3.93 -7.80 -5.98
CA MET A 44 2.85 -8.78 -6.06
C MET A 44 3.24 -10.15 -5.49
N GLU A 45 4.47 -10.63 -5.73
CA GLU A 45 5.01 -11.87 -5.17
C GLU A 45 5.11 -11.84 -3.64
N MET A 46 5.26 -10.65 -3.04
CA MET A 46 5.17 -10.46 -1.58
C MET A 46 3.72 -10.49 -1.05
N GLY A 47 2.72 -10.67 -1.91
CA GLY A 47 1.31 -10.74 -1.52
C GLY A 47 0.59 -9.39 -1.53
N LEU A 48 1.30 -8.29 -1.85
CA LEU A 48 0.76 -6.95 -2.03
C LEU A 48 0.15 -6.83 -3.43
N THR A 49 -0.94 -7.54 -3.67
CA THR A 49 -1.70 -7.54 -4.93
C THR A 49 -2.91 -6.62 -4.83
N PRO A 50 -3.43 -6.07 -5.95
CA PRO A 50 -4.73 -5.40 -5.94
C PRO A 50 -5.81 -6.26 -5.27
N GLY A 51 -6.62 -5.64 -4.42
CA GLY A 51 -7.61 -6.30 -3.56
C GLY A 51 -7.05 -6.85 -2.23
N ALA A 52 -5.73 -6.85 -2.02
CA ALA A 52 -5.16 -7.26 -0.74
C ALA A 52 -5.39 -6.16 0.31
N ARG A 53 -5.94 -6.55 1.46
CA ARG A 53 -6.00 -5.69 2.65
C ARG A 53 -4.63 -5.63 3.32
N VAL A 54 -4.20 -4.42 3.65
CA VAL A 54 -2.93 -4.13 4.31
C VAL A 54 -3.18 -3.26 5.54
N THR A 55 -2.50 -3.58 6.64
CA THR A 55 -2.56 -2.81 7.89
C THR A 55 -1.15 -2.37 8.26
N VAL A 56 -0.96 -1.09 8.60
CA VAL A 56 0.33 -0.61 9.10
C VAL A 56 0.49 -1.07 10.55
N VAL A 57 1.51 -1.89 10.78
CA VAL A 57 1.86 -2.40 12.11
C VAL A 57 2.75 -1.39 12.84
N SER A 58 3.68 -0.78 12.13
CA SER A 58 4.48 0.34 12.64
C SER A 58 5.07 1.13 11.49
N SER A 59 5.30 2.43 11.70
CA SER A 59 5.98 3.29 10.74
C SER A 59 7.03 4.10 11.48
N ALA A 60 8.31 3.77 11.26
CA ALA A 60 9.40 4.50 11.86
C ALA A 60 9.41 5.97 11.36
N PRO A 61 9.50 6.97 12.27
CA PRO A 61 9.64 8.35 11.86
C PRO A 61 11.01 8.55 11.17
N PHE A 62 11.03 9.34 10.08
CA PHE A 62 12.23 9.71 9.30
C PHE A 62 12.96 8.54 8.59
N HIS A 63 12.69 8.35 7.29
CA HIS A 63 13.40 7.44 6.37
C HIS A 63 13.39 5.94 6.70
N GLY A 64 12.77 5.53 7.81
CA GLY A 64 12.65 4.12 8.18
C GLY A 64 11.64 3.36 7.32
N PRO A 65 11.70 2.01 7.33
CA PRO A 65 10.74 1.18 6.64
C PRO A 65 9.34 1.29 7.26
N VAL A 66 8.33 1.00 6.45
CA VAL A 66 6.94 0.83 6.89
C VAL A 66 6.71 -0.66 7.12
N GLU A 67 6.42 -1.06 8.34
CA GLU A 67 6.05 -2.44 8.66
C GLU A 67 4.54 -2.62 8.45
N VAL A 68 4.17 -3.60 7.63
CA VAL A 68 2.78 -3.88 7.28
C VAL A 68 2.43 -5.34 7.51
N LEU A 69 1.17 -5.58 7.87
CA LEU A 69 0.55 -6.89 7.88
C LEU A 69 -0.26 -7.06 6.59
N VAL A 70 0.06 -8.09 5.81
CA VAL A 70 -0.67 -8.48 4.60
C VAL A 70 -0.83 -9.98 4.59
N ARG A 71 -2.07 -10.48 4.42
CA ARG A 71 -2.36 -11.93 4.35
C ARG A 71 -1.72 -12.75 5.49
N GLY A 72 -1.70 -12.20 6.71
CA GLY A 72 -1.11 -12.85 7.89
C GLY A 72 0.42 -12.81 7.98
N SER A 73 1.10 -12.17 7.02
CA SER A 73 2.55 -12.00 7.01
C SER A 73 2.95 -10.56 7.30
N ARG A 74 3.99 -10.37 8.13
CA ARG A 74 4.58 -9.05 8.40
C ARG A 74 5.72 -8.77 7.42
N LEU A 75 5.69 -7.60 6.79
CA LEU A 75 6.69 -7.17 5.82
C LEU A 75 7.22 -5.79 6.17
N ALA A 76 8.53 -5.63 6.16
CA ALA A 76 9.17 -4.32 6.22
C ALA A 76 9.38 -3.79 4.79
N LEU A 77 8.66 -2.74 4.43
CA LEU A 77 8.75 -2.10 3.12
C LEU A 77 9.61 -0.85 3.22
N GLY A 78 10.66 -0.75 2.40
CA GLY A 78 11.37 0.52 2.24
C GLY A 78 10.41 1.62 1.83
N ARG A 79 10.57 2.84 2.36
CA ARG A 79 9.58 3.92 2.19
C ARG A 79 9.27 4.25 0.73
N GLY A 80 10.28 4.25 -0.15
CA GLY A 80 10.08 4.44 -1.60
C GLY A 80 9.32 3.30 -2.31
N VAL A 81 9.22 2.11 -1.70
CA VAL A 81 8.35 1.02 -2.16
C VAL A 81 6.92 1.30 -1.71
N ALA A 82 6.73 1.62 -0.43
CA ALA A 82 5.42 1.94 0.14
C ALA A 82 4.78 3.19 -0.51
N GLU A 83 5.57 4.17 -0.96
CA GLU A 83 5.08 5.34 -1.72
C GLU A 83 4.51 4.98 -3.10
N ARG A 84 4.86 3.81 -3.64
CA ARG A 84 4.37 3.34 -4.95
C ARG A 84 3.15 2.43 -4.84
N ILE A 85 2.80 1.97 -3.65
CA ILE A 85 1.63 1.13 -3.42
C ILE A 85 0.47 2.06 -3.10
N ILE A 86 -0.52 2.12 -3.98
CA ILE A 86 -1.71 2.93 -3.78
C ILE A 86 -2.76 2.08 -3.09
N VAL A 87 -3.27 2.61 -1.99
CA VAL A 87 -4.32 1.99 -1.19
C VAL A 87 -5.54 2.90 -1.13
N GLU A 88 -6.69 2.28 -1.08
CA GLU A 88 -7.94 2.90 -0.67
C GLU A 88 -8.08 2.74 0.85
N VAL A 89 -8.19 3.86 1.57
CA VAL A 89 -8.22 3.83 3.04
C VAL A 89 -9.52 3.21 3.54
N ASP A 90 -9.42 2.27 4.48
CA ASP A 90 -10.58 1.75 5.19
C ASP A 90 -11.11 2.89 6.08
N GLU A 91 -12.27 3.48 5.75
CA GLU A 91 -12.91 4.48 6.62
C GLU A 91 -13.35 3.80 7.93
N HIS A 92 -12.55 3.92 8.98
CA HIS A 92 -13.02 3.68 10.33
C HIS A 92 -13.82 4.91 10.77
N ASN A 93 -15.14 4.80 10.67
CA ASN A 93 -16.05 5.69 11.38
C ASN A 93 -16.01 5.32 12.88
N GLY A 94 -14.98 5.81 13.56
CA GLY A 94 -14.85 5.75 15.02
C GLY A 94 -15.69 6.83 15.68
#